data_AF-A0A7W0ELY9-F1
#
_entry.id   AF-A0A7W0ELY9-F1
#
_cell.length_a   1.000
_cell.length_b   1.000
_cell.length_c   1.000
_cell.angle_alpha   90.00
_cell.angle_beta   90.00
_cell.angle_gamma   90.00
#
_symmetry.space_group_name_H-M   'P 1'
#
loop_
_entity.id
_entity.type
_entity.pdbx_description
1 polymer ?
#
loop_
_entity_poly.entity_id
_entity_poly.type
_entity_poly.pdbx_seq_one_letter_code
_entity_poly.pdbx_strand_id
1 'polypeptide(L)'
;MGTKRMSLPVVLVIILLFLSGCAPGILLRTRMLKTIGPDPGSYDLILYGGQNPHDFRTVAILDRTDDQYAIIPFGAAFNYRIIKGLPAAEALEMGSRFISDITAFRAEEMREIYGPKNIVIGYELRPVYMPLTTGWLGDILITSYHLIEKGHVTVYVSFRGENSFDMPESSRNGLR
;
A
#
# COMPACT_ATOMS: atom_id res chain seq x y z
N MET A 1 -3.00 -57.70 -7.27
CA MET A 1 -2.55 -56.30 -7.21
C MET A 1 -2.46 -55.88 -5.75
N GLY A 2 -1.25 -55.80 -5.20
CA GLY A 2 -1.04 -55.46 -3.79
C GLY A 2 -1.04 -53.95 -3.57
N THR A 3 -1.98 -53.44 -2.79
CA THR A 3 -2.02 -52.05 -2.33
C THR A 3 -0.92 -51.86 -1.28
N LYS A 4 0.18 -51.19 -1.65
CA LYS A 4 1.23 -50.81 -0.68
C LYS A 4 0.60 -49.84 0.34
N ARG A 5 0.48 -50.28 1.60
CA ARG A 5 0.05 -49.42 2.72
C ARG A 5 1.11 -48.35 2.93
N MET A 6 0.75 -47.10 2.67
CA MET A 6 1.62 -45.94 2.89
C MET A 6 1.83 -45.79 4.40
N SER A 7 3.08 -45.84 4.84
CA SER A 7 3.43 -45.77 6.27
C SER A 7 3.08 -44.40 6.86
N LEU A 8 2.45 -44.39 8.04
CA LEU A 8 2.03 -43.20 8.80
C LEU A 8 3.05 -42.03 8.81
N PRO A 9 4.38 -42.23 8.96
CA PRO A 9 5.34 -41.11 8.91
C PRO A 9 5.39 -40.39 7.56
N VAL A 10 5.14 -41.09 6.45
CA VAL A 10 5.13 -40.50 5.10
C VAL A 10 3.91 -39.59 4.93
N VAL A 11 2.76 -40.01 5.47
CA VAL A 11 1.54 -39.18 5.48
C VAL A 11 1.75 -37.92 6.32
N LEU A 12 2.43 -38.03 7.47
CA LEU A 12 2.70 -36.90 8.36
C LEU A 12 3.64 -35.85 7.71
N VAL A 13 4.67 -36.30 7.01
CA VAL A 13 5.60 -35.42 6.27
C VAL A 13 4.88 -34.71 5.12
N ILE A 14 4.00 -35.40 4.40
CA ILE A 14 3.20 -34.79 3.33
C ILE A 14 2.26 -33.71 3.91
N ILE A 15 1.60 -33.98 5.04
CA ILE A 15 0.73 -32.99 5.71
C ILE A 15 1.54 -31.75 6.17
N LEU A 16 2.73 -31.94 6.73
CA LEU A 16 3.62 -30.84 7.14
C LEU A 16 4.09 -29.99 5.95
N LEU A 17 4.29 -30.59 4.78
CA LEU A 17 4.64 -29.87 3.54
C LEU A 17 3.46 -29.08 2.95
N PHE A 18 2.22 -29.51 3.19
CA PHE A 18 1.03 -28.73 2.76
C PHE A 18 0.71 -27.56 3.71
N LEU A 19 1.16 -27.60 4.96
CA LEU A 19 0.91 -26.53 5.94
C LEU A 19 1.84 -25.31 5.77
N SER A 20 2.91 -25.40 4.99
CA SER A 20 3.83 -24.29 4.72
C SER A 20 3.44 -23.42 3.51
N GLY A 21 2.30 -23.71 2.86
CA GLY A 21 1.95 -23.16 1.54
C GLY A 21 1.25 -21.80 1.49
N CYS A 22 0.86 -21.19 2.62
CA CYS A 22 0.23 -19.87 2.63
C CYS A 22 0.79 -19.04 3.78
N ALA A 23 1.73 -18.15 3.50
CA ALA A 23 2.07 -17.06 4.41
C ALA A 23 1.13 -15.87 4.07
N PRO A 24 0.09 -15.59 4.89
CA PRO A 24 -0.70 -14.37 4.71
C PRO A 24 0.22 -13.16 4.87
N GLY A 25 0.21 -12.25 3.89
CA GLY A 25 1.02 -11.04 3.93
C GLY A 25 0.74 -10.20 5.19
N ILE A 26 1.79 -9.62 5.78
CA ILE A 26 1.70 -8.83 7.01
C ILE A 26 1.20 -7.43 6.65
N LEU A 27 0.04 -7.04 7.21
CA LEU A 27 -0.46 -5.67 7.10
C LEU A 27 0.45 -4.72 7.87
N LEU A 28 1.01 -3.74 7.17
CA LEU A 28 1.86 -2.71 7.72
C LEU A 28 1.03 -1.59 8.33
N ARG A 29 1.62 -0.89 9.30
CA ARG A 29 0.96 0.22 10.00
C ARG A 29 1.29 1.53 9.32
N THR A 30 0.29 2.39 9.21
CA THR A 30 0.47 3.79 8.81
C THR A 30 0.11 4.73 9.95
N ARG A 31 0.81 5.86 10.08
CA ARG A 31 0.45 6.90 11.06
C ARG A 31 0.59 8.27 10.44
N MET A 32 -0.31 9.19 10.80
CA MET A 32 -0.21 10.58 10.39
C MET A 32 1.12 11.17 10.86
N LEU A 33 1.86 11.78 9.94
CA LEU A 33 3.11 12.44 10.24
C LEU A 33 2.84 13.72 11.04
N LYS A 34 3.60 13.92 12.12
CA LYS A 34 3.46 15.12 12.99
C LYS A 34 4.43 16.24 12.62
N THR A 35 5.45 15.93 11.82
CA THR A 35 6.52 16.85 11.40
C THR A 35 6.28 17.35 9.97
N ILE A 36 7.05 18.37 9.58
CA ILE A 36 6.95 18.98 8.25
C ILE A 36 7.82 18.17 7.29
N GLY A 37 7.19 17.27 6.53
CA GLY A 37 7.82 16.54 5.42
C GLY A 37 8.62 15.28 5.82
N PRO A 38 9.02 14.49 4.81
CA PRO A 38 9.72 13.23 5.01
C PRO A 38 11.17 13.45 5.47
N ASP A 39 11.78 12.40 6.02
CA ASP A 39 13.20 12.41 6.38
C ASP A 39 14.08 12.68 5.15
N PRO A 40 15.25 13.35 5.30
CA PRO A 40 16.19 13.51 4.20
C PRO A 40 16.63 12.15 3.62
N GLY A 41 16.69 12.07 2.30
CA GLY A 41 17.03 10.83 1.61
C GLY A 41 16.68 10.88 0.13
N SER A 42 16.81 9.71 -0.51
CA SER A 42 16.40 9.45 -1.88
C SER A 42 15.15 8.58 -1.88
N TYR A 43 14.21 8.90 -2.77
CA TYR A 43 12.90 8.29 -2.84
C TYR A 43 12.53 7.91 -4.27
N ASP A 44 11.94 6.75 -4.44
CA ASP A 44 11.17 6.42 -5.63
C ASP A 44 9.74 6.96 -5.42
N LEU A 45 9.34 7.92 -6.23
CA LEU A 45 8.01 8.53 -6.18
C LEU A 45 7.04 7.75 -7.05
N ILE A 46 6.05 7.15 -6.41
CA ILE A 46 4.97 6.40 -7.04
C ILE A 46 3.72 7.27 -7.04
N LEU A 47 3.17 7.55 -8.23
CA LEU A 47 1.99 8.39 -8.41
C LEU A 47 0.88 7.49 -8.96
N TYR A 48 -0.08 7.14 -8.12
CA TYR A 48 -1.19 6.23 -8.43
C TYR A 48 -2.47 7.03 -8.69
N GLY A 49 -3.23 6.63 -9.71
CA GLY A 49 -4.45 7.32 -10.13
C GLY A 49 -4.16 8.54 -11.00
N GLY A 50 -4.87 9.65 -10.74
CA GLY A 50 -4.67 10.92 -11.44
C GLY A 50 -5.00 10.87 -12.94
N GLN A 51 -5.80 9.90 -13.39
CA GLN A 51 -6.14 9.76 -14.81
C GLN A 51 -7.10 10.86 -15.30
N ASN A 52 -7.85 11.46 -14.38
CA ASN A 52 -8.72 12.62 -14.62
C ASN A 52 -8.95 13.37 -13.30
N PRO A 53 -9.47 14.61 -13.33
CA PRO A 53 -9.68 15.44 -12.12
C PRO A 53 -10.69 14.87 -11.11
N HIS A 54 -11.47 13.85 -11.49
CA HIS A 54 -12.44 13.16 -10.62
C HIS A 54 -11.95 11.78 -10.17
N ASP A 55 -10.67 11.46 -10.38
CA ASP A 55 -10.09 10.21 -9.90
C ASP A 55 -9.79 10.31 -8.39
N PHE A 56 -10.74 9.86 -7.58
CA PHE A 56 -10.58 9.84 -6.12
C PHE A 56 -9.63 8.72 -5.63
N ARG A 57 -9.06 7.89 -6.53
CA ARG A 57 -7.96 6.95 -6.21
C ARG A 57 -6.60 7.58 -6.48
N THR A 58 -6.47 8.88 -6.19
CA THR A 58 -5.23 9.62 -6.38
C THR A 58 -4.44 9.64 -5.08
N VAL A 59 -3.23 9.05 -5.11
CA VAL A 59 -2.30 9.02 -3.98
C VAL A 59 -0.87 9.06 -4.49
N ALA A 60 0.00 9.77 -3.79
CA ALA A 60 1.44 9.77 -4.01
C ALA A 60 2.13 8.99 -2.89
N ILE A 61 3.12 8.17 -3.23
CA ILE A 61 3.87 7.37 -2.27
C ILE A 61 5.36 7.63 -2.51
N LEU A 62 6.05 7.99 -1.44
CA LEU A 62 7.49 8.21 -1.42
C LEU A 62 8.12 6.95 -0.81
N ASP A 63 8.64 6.07 -1.66
CA ASP A 63 9.31 4.83 -1.26
C ASP A 63 10.79 5.10 -0.98
N ARG A 64 11.28 4.80 0.23
CA ARG A 64 12.68 5.07 0.59
C ARG A 64 13.61 4.14 -0.18
N THR A 65 14.63 4.68 -0.82
CA THR A 65 15.57 3.84 -1.60
C THR A 65 16.75 3.33 -0.78
N ASP A 66 16.92 3.78 0.46
CA ASP A 66 18.03 3.44 1.35
C ASP A 66 17.72 2.28 2.31
N ASP A 67 16.56 1.62 2.14
CA ASP A 67 16.17 0.45 2.90
C ASP A 67 16.07 -0.81 2.01
N GLN A 68 15.56 -1.91 2.58
CA GLN A 68 15.44 -3.21 1.91
C GLN A 68 14.04 -3.51 1.37
N TYR A 69 13.11 -2.55 1.49
CA TYR A 69 11.73 -2.69 1.09
C TYR A 69 11.51 -2.00 -0.25
N ALA A 70 10.58 -2.55 -1.02
CA ALA A 70 10.16 -1.95 -2.28
C ALA A 70 8.64 -1.91 -2.32
N ILE A 71 8.08 -0.72 -2.42
CA ILE A 71 6.64 -0.52 -2.51
C ILE A 71 6.20 -0.69 -3.96
N ILE A 72 5.26 -1.60 -4.18
CA ILE A 72 4.76 -1.96 -5.51
C ILE A 72 3.24 -1.80 -5.52
N PRO A 73 2.67 -0.97 -6.40
CA PRO A 73 1.23 -0.87 -6.51
C PRO A 73 0.59 -2.16 -7.02
N PHE A 74 -0.49 -2.56 -6.35
CA PHE A 74 -1.41 -3.54 -6.87
C PHE A 74 -2.28 -2.91 -7.97
N GLY A 75 -2.21 -3.48 -9.16
CA GLY A 75 -2.99 -3.05 -10.31
C GLY A 75 -2.19 -3.05 -11.61
N ALA A 76 -2.87 -2.70 -12.69
CA ALA A 76 -2.22 -2.61 -13.99
C ALA A 76 -1.23 -1.43 -14.03
N ALA A 77 -0.14 -1.59 -14.78
CA ALA A 77 0.92 -0.58 -14.88
C ALA A 77 0.46 0.78 -15.44
N PHE A 78 -0.71 0.84 -16.10
CA PHE A 78 -1.28 2.12 -16.56
C PHE A 78 -1.96 2.93 -15.44
N ASN A 79 -2.21 2.33 -14.26
CA ASN A 79 -2.82 3.02 -13.12
C ASN A 79 -1.82 3.86 -12.32
N TYR A 80 -0.52 3.74 -12.58
CA TYR A 80 0.50 4.44 -11.83
C TYR A 80 1.73 4.77 -12.67
N ARG A 81 2.53 5.71 -12.19
CA ARG A 81 3.87 6.02 -12.70
C ARG A 81 4.87 6.00 -11.56
N ILE A 82 6.11 5.59 -11.84
CA ILE A 82 7.21 5.59 -10.87
C ILE A 82 8.32 6.49 -11.39
N ILE A 83 8.78 7.43 -10.57
CA ILE A 83 9.90 8.33 -10.85
C ILE A 83 10.98 8.02 -9.82
N LYS A 84 12.15 7.60 -10.28
CA LYS A 84 13.17 7.01 -9.40
C LYS A 84 14.20 8.00 -8.90
N GLY A 85 14.71 7.75 -7.69
CA GLY A 85 15.91 8.40 -7.16
C GLY A 85 15.77 9.91 -6.93
N LEU A 86 14.58 10.38 -6.55
CA LEU A 86 14.33 11.78 -6.27
C LEU A 86 14.81 12.17 -4.86
N PRO A 87 15.41 13.35 -4.68
CA PRO A 87 15.61 13.91 -3.35
C PRO A 87 14.28 14.12 -2.62
N ALA A 88 14.28 13.95 -1.29
CA ALA A 88 13.11 14.09 -0.43
C ALA A 88 12.21 15.31 -0.73
N ALA A 89 12.81 16.49 -0.89
CA ALA A 89 12.07 17.73 -1.14
C ALA A 89 11.39 17.74 -2.53
N GLU A 90 12.07 17.23 -3.55
CA GLU A 90 11.54 17.15 -4.91
C GLU A 90 10.41 16.10 -5.01
N ALA A 91 10.61 14.94 -4.39
CA ALA A 91 9.59 13.90 -4.31
C ALA A 91 8.32 14.41 -3.60
N LEU A 92 8.49 15.16 -2.50
CA LEU A 92 7.39 15.80 -1.78
C LEU A 92 6.67 16.84 -2.64
N GLU A 93 7.40 17.77 -3.27
CA GLU A 93 6.80 18.82 -4.10
C GLU A 93 5.99 18.21 -5.26
N MET A 94 6.57 17.24 -5.97
CA MET A 94 5.90 16.56 -7.08
C MET A 94 4.69 15.76 -6.62
N GLY A 95 4.79 15.04 -5.50
CA GLY A 95 3.68 14.30 -4.91
C GLY A 95 2.53 15.22 -4.49
N SER A 96 2.85 16.33 -3.82
CA SER A 96 1.88 17.34 -3.37
C SER A 96 1.13 17.99 -4.52
N ARG A 97 1.86 18.36 -5.60
CA ARG A 97 1.23 18.87 -6.82
C ARG A 97 0.30 17.84 -7.45
N PHE A 98 0.75 16.59 -7.56
CA PHE A 98 -0.05 15.52 -8.15
C PHE A 98 -1.37 15.28 -7.42
N ILE A 99 -1.37 15.24 -6.08
CA ILE A 99 -2.61 15.00 -5.31
C ILE A 99 -3.53 16.23 -5.23
N SER A 100 -3.01 17.43 -5.49
CA SER A 100 -3.80 18.67 -5.44
C SER A 100 -4.48 19.03 -6.76
N ASP A 101 -4.11 18.37 -7.87
CA ASP A 101 -4.71 18.54 -9.19
C ASP A 101 -6.15 17.98 -9.30
N ILE A 102 -6.65 17.27 -8.28
CA ILE A 102 -8.01 16.71 -8.28
C ILE A 102 -9.05 17.73 -7.81
N THR A 103 -10.22 17.74 -8.45
CA THR A 103 -11.28 18.75 -8.24
C THR A 103 -11.78 18.83 -6.80
N ALA A 104 -11.76 17.70 -6.08
CA ALA A 104 -12.28 17.59 -4.72
C ALA A 104 -11.21 17.78 -3.63
N PHE A 105 -10.01 18.21 -3.99
CA PHE A 105 -8.93 18.45 -3.04
C PHE A 105 -9.29 19.56 -2.05
N ARG A 106 -9.10 19.29 -0.76
CA ARG A 106 -9.24 20.30 0.30
C ARG A 106 -7.91 20.60 0.98
N ALA A 107 -7.19 19.54 1.32
CA ALA A 107 -5.92 19.61 2.02
C ALA A 107 -5.11 18.35 1.74
N GLU A 108 -3.83 18.41 2.06
CA GLU A 108 -2.92 17.26 2.04
C GLU A 108 -2.86 16.61 3.43
N GLU A 109 -2.77 15.29 3.46
CA GLU A 109 -2.39 14.51 4.63
C GLU A 109 -1.19 13.63 4.29
N MET A 110 -0.18 13.65 5.16
CA MET A 110 0.97 12.76 5.05
C MET A 110 0.92 11.68 6.14
N ARG A 111 1.21 10.43 5.76
CA ARG A 111 1.33 9.30 6.67
C ARG A 111 2.69 8.62 6.51
N GLU A 112 3.32 8.27 7.62
CA GLU A 112 4.48 7.37 7.66
C GLU A 112 4.01 5.94 7.44
N ILE A 113 4.75 5.19 6.64
CA ILE A 113 4.55 3.75 6.41
C ILE A 113 5.61 3.00 7.22
N TYR A 114 5.17 2.17 8.16
CA TYR A 114 6.07 1.45 9.06
C TYR A 114 6.28 0.01 8.61
N GLY A 115 7.52 -0.34 8.31
CA GLY A 115 7.97 -1.70 8.10
C GLY A 115 8.15 -2.51 9.39
N PRO A 116 8.59 -3.77 9.28
CA PRO A 116 9.01 -4.59 10.42
C PRO A 116 9.99 -3.86 11.34
N LYS A 117 9.87 -4.09 12.66
CA LYS A 117 10.67 -3.40 13.70
C LYS A 117 10.44 -1.89 13.81
N ASN A 118 9.31 -1.38 13.30
CA ASN A 118 8.88 0.01 13.46
C ASN A 118 9.84 1.02 12.83
N ILE A 119 10.49 0.63 11.73
CA ILE A 119 11.25 1.54 10.87
C ILE A 119 10.31 2.18 9.85
N VAL A 120 10.53 3.45 9.54
CA VAL A 120 9.80 4.14 8.47
C VAL A 120 10.43 3.72 7.14
N ILE A 121 9.62 3.12 6.27
CA ILE A 121 10.05 2.64 4.95
C ILE A 121 9.58 3.54 3.80
N GLY A 122 8.82 4.58 4.13
CA GLY A 122 8.28 5.49 3.15
C GLY A 122 7.15 6.33 3.73
N TYR A 123 6.58 7.15 2.86
CA TYR A 123 5.50 8.08 3.20
C TYR A 123 4.38 8.00 2.17
N GLU A 124 3.15 8.10 2.63
CA GLU A 124 1.97 8.28 1.82
C GLU A 124 1.55 9.75 1.87
N LEU A 125 1.37 10.35 0.71
CA LEU A 125 0.73 11.64 0.49
C LEU A 125 -0.64 11.39 -0.10
N ARG A 126 -1.69 11.76 0.64
CA ARG A 126 -3.07 11.55 0.22
C ARG A 126 -3.87 12.84 0.31
N PRO A 127 -4.84 13.03 -0.60
CA PRO A 127 -5.78 14.13 -0.48
C PRO A 127 -6.76 13.89 0.66
N VAL A 128 -7.05 14.96 1.39
CA VAL A 128 -8.24 15.06 2.21
C VAL A 128 -9.30 15.75 1.38
N TYR A 129 -10.41 15.05 1.14
CA TYR A 129 -11.45 15.53 0.22
C TYR A 129 -12.41 16.55 0.84
N MET A 130 -13.04 17.37 -0.01
CA MET A 130 -14.13 18.26 0.37
C MET A 130 -15.38 17.46 0.78
N PRO A 131 -15.97 17.70 1.97
CA PRO A 131 -17.15 16.97 2.43
C PRO A 131 -18.37 17.08 1.52
N LEU A 132 -18.52 18.21 0.82
CA LEU A 132 -19.65 18.44 -0.09
C LEU A 132 -19.58 17.57 -1.35
N THR A 133 -18.37 17.15 -1.76
CA THR A 133 -18.17 16.32 -2.96
C THR A 133 -18.18 14.82 -2.67
N THR A 134 -17.76 14.39 -1.47
CA THR A 134 -17.66 12.97 -1.08
C THR A 134 -18.80 12.52 -0.14
N GLY A 135 -19.74 13.42 0.13
CA GLY A 135 -20.79 13.22 1.14
C GLY A 135 -20.25 13.25 2.58
N TRP A 136 -21.14 13.01 3.56
CA TRP A 136 -20.78 12.92 4.99
C TRP A 136 -19.83 11.75 5.34
N LEU A 137 -19.47 10.90 4.38
CA LEU A 137 -18.75 9.64 4.61
C LEU A 137 -17.26 9.79 4.96
N GLY A 138 -16.73 11.01 5.09
CA GLY A 138 -15.37 11.26 5.57
C GLY A 138 -14.30 10.73 4.61
N ASP A 139 -13.22 10.14 5.16
CA ASP A 139 -12.13 9.54 4.38
C ASP A 139 -12.62 8.33 3.57
N ILE A 140 -12.82 8.54 2.26
CA ILE A 140 -13.33 7.52 1.32
C ILE A 140 -12.22 6.69 0.67
N LEU A 141 -10.99 7.22 0.64
CA LEU A 141 -9.85 6.54 0.05
C LEU A 141 -9.31 5.55 1.08
N ILE A 142 -8.98 4.34 0.64
CA ILE A 142 -8.41 3.31 1.50
C ILE A 142 -7.12 2.87 0.87
N THR A 143 -6.06 2.91 1.67
CA THR A 143 -4.74 2.42 1.29
C THR A 143 -4.30 1.36 2.29
N SER A 144 -3.81 0.23 1.80
CA SER A 144 -3.27 -0.82 2.65
C SER A 144 -1.95 -1.35 2.10
N TYR A 145 -0.99 -1.55 3.00
CA TYR A 145 0.37 -1.95 2.68
C TYR A 145 0.61 -3.35 3.22
N HIS A 146 0.96 -4.29 2.35
CA HIS A 146 1.13 -5.69 2.70
C HIS A 146 2.55 -6.14 2.38
N LEU A 147 3.29 -6.53 3.41
CA LEU A 147 4.56 -7.22 3.22
C LEU A 147 4.28 -8.69 2.87
N ILE A 148 4.56 -9.08 1.63
CA ILE A 148 4.28 -10.42 1.12
C ILE A 148 5.52 -11.31 1.26
N GLU A 149 6.61 -10.98 0.56
CA GLU A 149 7.87 -11.74 0.59
C GLU A 149 9.08 -10.83 0.37
N LYS A 150 10.22 -11.15 1.00
CA LYS A 150 11.56 -10.60 0.68
C LYS A 150 11.64 -9.07 0.50
N GLY A 151 10.94 -8.30 1.35
CA GLY A 151 10.95 -6.84 1.29
C GLY A 151 9.94 -6.23 0.32
N HIS A 152 9.21 -7.03 -0.47
CA HIS A 152 8.15 -6.54 -1.33
C HIS A 152 6.91 -6.14 -0.52
N VAL A 153 6.57 -4.85 -0.60
CA VAL A 153 5.39 -4.27 0.02
C VAL A 153 4.40 -3.96 -1.08
N THR A 154 3.30 -4.70 -1.14
CA THR A 154 2.23 -4.40 -2.08
C THR A 154 1.30 -3.35 -1.49
N VAL A 155 1.10 -2.25 -2.20
CA VAL A 155 0.11 -1.22 -1.84
C VAL A 155 -1.18 -1.41 -2.63
N TYR A 156 -2.29 -1.48 -1.91
CA TYR A 156 -3.63 -1.50 -2.49
C TYR A 156 -4.26 -0.13 -2.29
N VAL A 157 -4.92 0.39 -3.32
CA VAL A 157 -5.62 1.68 -3.30
C VAL A 157 -7.05 1.44 -3.75
N SER A 158 -8.03 1.69 -2.88
CA SER A 158 -9.44 1.40 -3.14
C SER A 158 -10.37 2.41 -2.49
N PHE A 159 -11.68 2.25 -2.69
CA PHE A 159 -12.69 3.02 -1.97
C PHE A 159 -13.33 2.27 -0.81
N ARG A 160 -13.77 3.03 0.19
CA ARG A 160 -14.71 2.55 1.20
C ARG A 160 -16.00 2.09 0.53
N GLY A 161 -16.29 0.79 0.64
CA GLY A 161 -17.49 0.16 0.06
C GLY A 161 -17.25 -0.60 -1.26
N GLU A 162 -16.04 -0.57 -1.81
CA GLU A 162 -15.65 -1.42 -2.94
C GLU A 162 -15.49 -2.88 -2.46
N ASN A 163 -16.11 -3.84 -3.16
CA ASN A 163 -16.02 -5.26 -2.80
C ASN A 163 -14.57 -5.74 -2.91
N SER A 164 -13.98 -6.07 -1.76
CA SER A 164 -12.59 -6.49 -1.53
C SER A 164 -12.25 -7.89 -2.05
N PHE A 165 -12.87 -8.31 -3.15
CA PHE A 165 -12.72 -9.67 -3.69
C PHE A 165 -11.27 -9.99 -4.07
N ASP A 166 -10.49 -8.98 -4.48
CA ASP A 166 -9.08 -9.10 -4.86
C ASP A 166 -8.08 -8.77 -3.74
N MET A 167 -8.56 -8.38 -2.55
CA MET A 167 -7.69 -8.14 -1.40
C MET A 167 -7.48 -9.40 -0.57
N PRO A 168 -6.28 -9.61 0.02
CA PRO A 168 -6.07 -10.68 0.99
C PRO A 168 -7.04 -10.53 2.16
N GLU A 169 -7.48 -11.67 2.73
CA GLU A 169 -8.51 -11.74 3.76
C GLU A 169 -8.19 -10.87 5.01
N SER A 170 -6.90 -10.64 5.29
CA SER A 170 -6.43 -9.78 6.37
C SER A 170 -6.84 -8.29 6.21
N SER A 171 -7.06 -7.81 4.99
CA SER A 171 -7.53 -6.44 4.72
C SER A 171 -9.04 -6.27 4.90
N ARG A 172 -9.83 -7.37 4.82
CA ARG A 172 -11.29 -7.31 4.93
C ARG A 172 -11.76 -7.07 6.37
N ASN A 173 -11.01 -7.54 7.35
CA ASN A 173 -11.37 -7.43 8.76
C ASN A 173 -11.09 -6.05 9.37
N GLY A 174 -10.38 -5.15 8.67
CA GLY A 174 -10.19 -3.75 9.07
C GLY A 174 -11.29 -2.80 8.59
N LEU A 175 -12.28 -3.31 7.85
CA LEU A 175 -13.38 -2.55 7.23
C LEU A 175 -14.72 -2.66 7.97
N ARG A 176 -14.74 -3.29 9.17
CA ARG A 176 -15.93 -3.42 10.01
C ARG A 176 -15.92 -2.46 11.19
#